data_AF-A0A5K1JZ20-F1
#
_entry.id   AF-A0A5K1JZ20-F1
#
_cell.length_a   1.000
_cell.length_b   1.000
_cell.length_c   1.000
_cell.angle_alpha   90.00
_cell.angle_beta   90.00
_cell.angle_gamma   90.00
#
_symmetry.space_group_name_H-M   'P 1'
#
loop_
_entity.id
_entity.type
_entity.pdbx_description
1 polymer ?
#
loop_
_entity_poly.entity_id
_entity_poly.type
_entity_poly.pdbx_seq_one_letter_code
_entity_poly.pdbx_strand_id
1 'polypeptide(L)' 'MDPQVEDQQQQEIIVLKSIYEHDFIDVPPPKAWKAAPRLPEFKIRVTYPDPDYAEKIFFQSTHKPTLRHLTSTKISA' A
#
# COMPACT_ATOMS: atom_id res chain seq x y z
N MET A 1 -4.37 15.70 0.69
CA MET A 1 -3.72 14.73 -0.21
C MET A 1 -3.85 15.26 -1.61
N ASP A 2 -2.82 15.10 -2.44
CA ASP A 2 -2.90 15.51 -3.85
C ASP A 2 -3.86 14.54 -4.58
N PRO A 3 -4.95 15.02 -5.19
CA PRO A 3 -5.93 14.17 -5.87
C PRO A 3 -5.29 13.25 -6.92
N GLN A 4 -4.22 13.70 -7.58
CA GLN A 4 -3.51 12.93 -8.59
C GLN A 4 -2.86 11.67 -8.01
N VAL A 5 -2.44 11.71 -6.74
CA VAL A 5 -1.83 10.57 -6.05
C VAL A 5 -2.88 9.53 -5.66
N GLU A 6 -4.08 9.96 -5.29
CA GLU A 6 -5.19 9.07 -4.95
C GLU A 6 -5.68 8.32 -6.20
N ASP A 7 -5.83 9.01 -7.33
CA ASP A 7 -6.25 8.40 -8.59
C ASP A 7 -5.24 7.35 -9.10
N GLN A 8 -3.93 7.64 -8.98
CA GLN A 8 -2.87 6.69 -9.34
C GLN A 8 -2.90 5.44 -8.46
N GLN A 9 -3.05 5.60 -7.14
CA GLN A 9 -3.17 4.47 -6.22
C GLN A 9 -4.40 3.62 -6.57
N GLN A 10 -5.53 4.23 -6.91
CA GLN A 10 -6.73 3.50 -7.32
C GLN A 10 -6.49 2.69 -8.60
N GLN A 11 -5.80 3.25 -9.59
CA GLN A 11 -5.44 2.54 -10.81
C GLN A 11 -4.53 1.33 -10.52
N GLU A 12 -3.52 1.49 -9.66
CA GLU A 12 -2.66 0.38 -9.24
C GLU A 12 -3.46 -0.73 -8.56
N ILE A 13 -4.39 -0.37 -7.66
CA ILE A 13 -5.24 -1.34 -6.96
C ILE A 13 -6.13 -2.10 -7.95
N ILE A 14 -6.71 -1.43 -8.94
CA ILE A 14 -7.54 -2.07 -9.98
C ILE A 14 -6.72 -3.08 -10.77
N VAL A 15 -5.50 -2.69 -11.17
CA VAL A 15 -4.58 -3.59 -11.89
C VAL A 15 -4.24 -4.80 -11.02
N LEU A 16 -3.89 -4.61 -9.76
CA LEU A 16 -3.56 -5.71 -8.84
C LEU A 16 -4.75 -6.65 -8.59
N LYS A 17 -5.97 -6.12 -8.48
CA LYS A 17 -7.19 -6.94 -8.39
C LYS A 17 -7.39 -7.80 -9.63
N SER A 18 -7.10 -7.27 -10.81
CA SER A 18 -7.20 -8.03 -12.07
C SER A 18 -6.12 -9.10 -12.20
N ILE A 19 -4.91 -8.88 -11.68
CA ILE A 19 -3.81 -9.85 -11.77
C ILE A 19 -4.00 -10.98 -10.74
N TYR A 20 -4.44 -10.62 -9.54
CA TYR A 20 -4.54 -11.53 -8.40
C TYR A 20 -5.99 -11.83 -8.02
N GLU A 21 -6.91 -11.94 -8.98
CA GLU A 21 -8.37 -12.01 -8.74
C GLU A 21 -8.76 -12.99 -7.62
N HIS A 22 -8.15 -14.18 -7.58
CA HIS A 22 -8.46 -15.22 -6.58
C HIS A 22 -7.64 -15.11 -5.28
N ASP A 23 -6.61 -14.26 -5.26
CA ASP A 23 -5.66 -14.14 -4.17
C ASP A 23 -5.66 -12.74 -3.52
N PHE A 24 -6.43 -11.80 -4.09
CA PHE A 24 -6.61 -10.46 -3.57
C PHE A 24 -7.62 -10.46 -2.44
N ILE A 25 -7.22 -9.92 -1.29
CA ILE A 25 -8.04 -9.84 -0.08
C ILE A 25 -8.20 -8.37 0.28
N ASP A 26 -9.43 -7.86 0.11
CA ASP A 26 -9.80 -6.52 0.57
C ASP A 26 -9.76 -6.44 2.10
N VAL A 27 -9.03 -5.46 2.63
CA VAL A 27 -8.99 -5.20 4.07
C VAL A 27 -9.97 -4.07 4.36
N PRO A 28 -11.07 -4.33 5.10
CA PRO A 28 -12.00 -3.27 5.45
C PRO A 28 -11.27 -2.24 6.33
N PRO A 29 -11.53 -0.94 6.13
CA PRO A 29 -10.93 0.09 6.96
C PRO A 29 -11.18 -0.18 8.46
N PRO A 30 -10.15 -0.12 9.32
CA PRO A 30 -10.31 -0.35 10.74
C PRO A 30 -11.38 0.57 11.35
N LYS A 31 -12.29 -0.02 12.15
CA LYS A 31 -13.41 0.69 12.78
C LYS A 31 -12.96 1.74 13.82
N ALA A 32 -11.75 1.62 14.35
CA ALA A 32 -11.32 2.36 15.55
C ALA A 32 -10.90 3.82 15.31
N TRP A 33 -10.59 4.27 14.09
CA TRP A 33 -10.03 5.63 13.88
C TRP A 33 -10.66 6.36 12.69
N LYS A 34 -11.65 7.22 12.94
CA LYS A 34 -12.43 7.91 11.89
C LYS A 34 -11.76 9.16 11.29
N ALA A 35 -10.70 9.69 11.90
CA ALA A 35 -10.19 11.04 11.59
C ALA A 35 -8.74 11.11 11.06
N ALA A 36 -8.04 9.97 10.91
CA ALA A 36 -6.72 9.96 10.28
C ALA A 36 -6.87 9.77 8.76
N PRO A 37 -6.09 10.48 7.92
CA PRO A 37 -5.99 10.18 6.49
C PRO A 37 -5.68 8.69 6.31
N ARG A 38 -6.53 7.98 5.56
CA ARG A 38 -6.42 6.53 5.36
C ARG A 38 -5.81 6.26 4.00
N LEU A 39 -4.78 5.44 3.95
CA LEU A 39 -4.32 4.83 2.70
C LEU A 39 -5.15 3.56 2.45
N PRO A 40 -5.36 3.17 1.19
CA PRO A 40 -5.92 1.87 0.87
C PRO A 40 -5.01 0.75 1.40
N GLU A 41 -5.61 -0.22 2.10
CA GLU A 41 -4.93 -1.41 2.60
C GLU A 41 -5.55 -2.65 1.97
N PHE A 42 -4.71 -3.59 1.56
CA PHE A 42 -5.12 -4.87 0.98
C PHE A 42 -4.04 -5.93 1.24
N LYS A 43 -4.40 -7.20 1.07
CA LYS A 43 -3.45 -8.32 1.11
C LYS A 43 -3.51 -9.09 -0.20
N ILE A 44 -2.38 -9.64 -0.63
CA ILE A 44 -2.30 -10.55 -1.78
C ILE A 44 -1.68 -11.85 -1.27
N ARG A 45 -2.35 -12.98 -1.51
CA ARG A 45 -1.77 -14.29 -1.25
C ARG A 45 -0.81 -14.63 -2.39
N VAL A 46 0.43 -14.96 -2.04
CA VAL A 46 1.44 -15.38 -3.02
C VAL A 46 1.80 -16.82 -2.69
N THR A 47 1.47 -17.74 -3.60
CA THR A 47 1.85 -19.14 -3.49
C THR A 47 3.22 -19.34 -4.11
N TYR A 48 4.09 -20.08 -3.41
CA TYR A 48 5.34 -20.53 -4.02
C TYR A 48 5.01 -21.67 -5.01
N PRO A 49 5.62 -21.72 -6.20
CA PRO A 49 5.33 -22.76 -7.19
C PRO A 49 5.61 -24.18 -6.68
N ASP A 50 6.56 -24.32 -5.76
CA ASP A 50 6.94 -25.58 -5.12
C ASP A 50 6.40 -25.65 -3.66
N PRO A 51 5.44 -26.54 -3.36
CA PRO A 51 4.87 -26.66 -2.02
C PRO A 51 5.92 -26.90 -0.93
N ASP A 52 7.02 -27.58 -1.24
CA ASP A 52 8.07 -27.95 -0.28
C ASP A 52 8.88 -26.74 0.21
N TYR A 53 8.79 -25.61 -0.50
CA TYR A 53 9.47 -24.36 -0.17
C TYR A 53 8.50 -23.21 0.15
N ALA A 54 7.19 -23.49 0.21
CA ALA A 54 6.17 -22.48 0.46
C ALA A 54 6.35 -21.74 1.80
N GLU A 55 7.01 -22.34 2.79
CA GLU A 55 7.29 -21.69 4.07
C GLU A 55 8.57 -20.83 4.08
N LYS A 56 9.38 -20.87 3.01
CA LYS A 56 10.67 -20.16 2.90
C LYS A 56 10.57 -18.86 2.11
N ILE A 57 9.39 -18.22 2.07
CA ILE A 57 9.20 -17.02 1.26
C ILE A 57 9.76 -15.78 1.99
N PHE A 58 10.80 -15.17 1.43
CA PHE A 58 11.33 -13.87 1.84
C PHE A 58 10.75 -12.76 0.95
N PHE A 59 9.86 -11.93 1.49
CA PHE A 59 9.39 -10.72 0.80
C PHE A 59 10.26 -9.52 1.16
N GLN A 60 11.17 -9.13 0.26
CA GLN A 60 11.88 -7.86 0.37
C GLN A 60 11.12 -6.78 -0.42
N SER A 61 10.12 -6.15 0.20
CA SER A 61 9.48 -4.97 -0.39
C SER A 61 10.31 -3.72 -0.10
N THR A 62 10.94 -3.15 -1.12
CA THR A 62 11.67 -1.88 -1.01
C THR A 62 10.80 -0.70 -1.44
N HIS A 63 9.72 -0.42 -0.70
CA HIS A 63 9.11 0.91 -0.75
C HIS A 63 9.66 1.74 0.41
N LYS A 64 10.78 2.44 0.18
CA LYS A 64 11.24 3.52 1.08
C LYS A 64 10.30 4.71 0.84
N PRO A 65 9.53 5.19 1.83
CA PRO A 65 8.89 6.48 1.72
C PRO A 65 10.00 7.53 1.69
N THR A 66 10.25 8.11 0.52
CA THR A 66 11.14 9.28 0.39
C THR A 66 10.44 10.45 1.07
N LEU A 67 10.80 10.69 2.34
CA LEU A 67 10.48 11.93 3.04
C LEU A 67 11.19 13.07 2.31
N ARG A 68 10.50 13.72 1.37
CA ARG A 68 10.97 14.99 0.82
C ARG A 68 10.77 16.06 1.90
N HIS A 69 11.90 16.53 2.42
CA HIS A 69 12.15 17.67 3.29
C HIS A 69 11.01 18.72 3.32
N LEU A 70 10.38 18.86 4.49
CA LEU A 70 9.67 20.08 4.86
C LEU A 70 10.72 21.11 5.28
N THR A 71 11.04 22.08 4.43
CA THR A 71 11.75 23.28 4.87
C THR A 71 10.76 24.19 5.57
N SER A 72 10.90 24.31 6.89
CA SER A 72 10.20 25.35 7.65
C SER A 72 10.98 26.66 7.48
N THR A 73 10.44 27.58 6.68
CA THR A 73 10.82 29.00 6.77
C THR A 73 9.68 29.73 7.47
N LYS A 74 9.85 29.96 8.78
CA LYS A 74 9.26 31.12 9.44
C LYS A 74 10.42 31.98 9.92
N ILE A 75 10.71 33.03 9.18
CA ILE A 75 11.42 34.19 9.70
C ILE A 75 10.35 35.26 9.86
N SER A 76 9.90 35.45 11.10
CA SER A 76 9.15 36.64 11.51
C SER A 76 10.15 37.63 12.08
N ALA A 77 10.11 38.87 11.59
CA ALA A 77 10.69 40.04 12.25
C ALA A 77 9.58 40.76 13.03
#